data_AF-A0A3B1ITG0-F1
#
_entry.id   AF-A0A3B1ITG0-F1
#
_cell.length_a   1.000
_cell.length_b   1.000
_cell.length_c   1.000
_cell.angle_alpha   90.00
_cell.angle_beta   90.00
_cell.angle_gamma   90.00
#
_symmetry.space_group_name_H-M   'P 1'
#
loop_
_entity.id
_entity.type
_entity.pdbx_description
1 polymer ?
#
loop_
_entity_poly.entity_id
_entity_poly.type
_entity_poly.pdbx_seq_one_letter_code
_entity_poly.pdbx_strand_id
1 'polypeptide(L)'
;MECSCMLVAVGIVALLFVLLKWFKQSAFWALMWHDFITERLRDKFTQTTRPQRMLKAVQKNATKGNPESVISAIDYFCKHSEWAMNVGDEKGSILDSVVSEVNPSTVLELGTYCGYSAVRIARLLSPGSKLITLEFNPANAEI
;
A
#
# COMPACT_ATOMS: atom_id res chain seq x y z
N MET A 1 46.26 20.74 -5.72
CA MET A 1 45.39 20.35 -6.85
C MET A 1 44.23 19.45 -6.41
N GLU A 2 44.47 18.49 -5.51
CA GLU A 2 43.45 17.53 -5.03
C GLU A 2 42.30 18.17 -4.21
N CYS A 3 42.58 19.22 -3.45
CA CYS A 3 41.59 19.90 -2.60
C CYS A 3 40.51 20.64 -3.42
N SER A 4 40.84 21.18 -4.59
CA SER A 4 39.86 21.85 -5.48
C SER A 4 38.92 20.86 -6.16
N CYS A 5 39.40 19.67 -6.55
CA CYS A 5 38.54 18.65 -7.16
C CYS A 5 37.50 18.11 -6.17
N MET A 6 37.87 17.95 -4.90
CA MET A 6 36.96 17.53 -3.82
C MET A 6 35.84 18.55 -3.59
N LEU A 7 36.16 19.85 -3.57
CA LEU A 7 35.16 20.91 -3.37
C LEU A 7 34.16 21.00 -4.53
N VAL A 8 34.64 20.83 -5.77
CA VAL A 8 33.76 20.81 -6.95
C VAL A 8 32.84 19.59 -6.92
N ALA A 9 33.36 18.41 -6.58
CA ALA A 9 32.55 17.19 -6.48
C ALA A 9 31.45 17.32 -5.41
N VAL A 10 31.78 17.84 -4.22
CA VAL A 10 30.79 18.08 -3.15
C VAL A 10 29.73 19.09 -3.58
N GLY A 11 30.13 20.17 -4.25
CA GLY A 11 29.20 21.17 -4.79
C GLY A 11 28.22 20.58 -5.81
N ILE A 12 28.70 19.73 -6.72
CA ILE A 12 27.86 19.05 -7.72
C ILE A 12 26.89 18.09 -7.03
N VAL A 13 27.33 17.29 -6.06
CA VAL A 13 26.46 16.36 -5.32
C VAL A 13 25.38 17.11 -4.55
N ALA A 14 25.74 18.22 -3.89
CA ALA A 14 24.78 19.06 -3.18
C ALA A 14 23.75 19.70 -4.14
N LEU A 15 24.20 20.21 -5.29
CA LEU A 15 23.33 20.77 -6.32
C LEU A 15 22.37 19.71 -6.88
N LEU A 16 22.87 18.52 -7.20
CA LEU A 16 22.05 17.40 -7.67
C LEU A 16 21.03 16.98 -6.60
N PHE A 17 21.42 16.95 -5.33
CA PHE A 17 20.51 16.62 -4.23
C PHE A 17 19.38 17.65 -4.07
N VAL A 18 19.70 18.94 -4.18
CA VAL A 18 18.71 20.02 -4.14
C VAL A 18 17.78 19.97 -5.35
N LEU A 19 18.32 19.76 -6.55
CA LEU A 19 17.53 19.60 -7.77
C LEU A 19 16.61 18.37 -7.70
N LEU A 20 17.08 17.25 -7.17
CA LEU A 20 16.26 16.05 -6.95
C LEU A 20 15.15 16.30 -5.94
N LYS A 21 15.41 17.05 -4.86
CA LYS A 21 14.38 17.45 -3.89
C LYS A 21 13.34 18.40 -4.50
N TRP A 22 13.79 19.38 -5.27
CA TRP A 22 12.91 20.34 -5.95
C TRP A 22 12.06 19.65 -7.02
N PHE A 23 12.66 18.74 -7.78
CA PHE A 23 11.96 17.92 -8.77
C PHE A 23 10.87 17.05 -8.12
N LYS A 24 11.16 16.45 -6.95
CA LYS A 24 10.19 15.70 -6.15
C LYS A 24 9.09 16.56 -5.49
N GLN A 25 9.22 17.88 -5.52
CA GLN A 25 8.24 18.79 -4.95
C GLN A 25 7.03 18.99 -5.87
N SER A 26 7.18 18.67 -7.16
CA SER A 26 6.06 18.58 -8.09
C SER A 26 5.32 17.26 -7.90
N ALA A 27 4.01 17.33 -7.65
CA ALA A 27 3.15 16.16 -7.42
C ALA A 27 3.21 15.13 -8.57
N PHE A 28 3.33 15.61 -9.82
CA PHE A 28 3.44 14.75 -11.00
C PHE A 28 4.74 13.92 -10.98
N TRP A 29 5.87 14.57 -10.69
CA TRP A 29 7.17 13.91 -10.66
C TRP A 29 7.36 13.05 -9.41
N ALA A 30 6.71 13.39 -8.30
CA ALA A 30 6.66 12.56 -7.11
C ALA A 30 5.96 11.21 -7.41
N LEU A 31 4.80 11.24 -8.08
CA LEU A 31 4.07 10.04 -8.51
C LEU A 31 4.90 9.22 -9.51
N MET A 32 5.43 9.86 -10.55
CA MET A 32 6.27 9.16 -11.53
C MET A 32 7.52 8.53 -10.90
N TRP A 33 8.22 9.23 -9.98
CA TRP A 33 9.40 8.69 -9.31
C TRP A 33 9.04 7.51 -8.41
N HIS A 34 7.91 7.57 -7.71
CA HIS A 34 7.44 6.48 -6.86
C HIS A 34 7.09 5.24 -7.68
N ASP A 35 6.17 5.37 -8.63
CA ASP A 35 5.56 4.25 -9.35
C ASP A 35 6.51 3.65 -10.40
N PHE A 36 7.33 4.46 -11.07
CA PHE A 36 8.20 3.94 -12.14
C PHE A 36 9.62 3.59 -11.69
N ILE A 37 10.19 4.31 -10.73
CA ILE A 37 11.61 4.14 -10.38
C ILE A 37 11.74 3.37 -9.07
N THR A 38 11.15 3.86 -7.98
CA THR A 38 11.36 3.20 -6.68
C THR A 38 10.68 1.84 -6.56
N GLU A 39 9.44 1.71 -7.04
CA GLU A 39 8.73 0.43 -7.01
C GLU A 39 9.40 -0.60 -7.92
N ARG A 40 9.70 -0.23 -9.18
CA ARG A 40 10.38 -1.16 -10.11
C ARG A 40 11.75 -1.60 -9.62
N LEU A 41 12.53 -0.71 -9.01
CA LEU A 41 13.83 -1.07 -8.45
C LEU A 41 13.66 -1.99 -7.24
N ARG A 42 12.72 -1.69 -6.34
CA ARG A 42 12.47 -2.51 -5.16
C ARG A 42 11.95 -3.89 -5.53
N ASP A 43 10.98 -3.99 -6.43
CA ASP A 43 10.43 -5.27 -6.87
C ASP A 43 11.48 -6.12 -7.61
N LYS A 44 12.36 -5.49 -8.41
CA LYS A 44 13.51 -6.19 -9.01
C LYS A 44 14.50 -6.70 -7.95
N PHE A 45 14.76 -5.92 -6.91
CA PHE A 45 15.71 -6.28 -5.86
C PHE A 45 15.15 -7.36 -4.92
N THR A 46 13.86 -7.26 -4.55
CA THR A 46 13.21 -8.21 -3.63
C THR A 46 12.58 -9.40 -4.33
N GLN A 47 12.55 -9.41 -5.67
CA GLN A 47 11.90 -10.42 -6.52
C GLN A 47 10.47 -10.77 -6.08
N THR A 48 9.77 -9.80 -5.51
CA THR A 48 8.43 -9.95 -4.94
C THR A 48 7.64 -8.69 -5.25
N THR A 49 6.31 -8.77 -5.26
CA THR A 49 5.44 -7.62 -5.43
C THR A 49 5.12 -6.97 -4.08
N ARG A 50 4.74 -5.70 -4.06
CA ARG A 50 4.25 -5.02 -2.84
C ARG A 50 3.12 -5.80 -2.15
N PRO A 51 2.08 -6.29 -2.86
CA PRO A 51 1.07 -7.18 -2.29
C PRO A 51 1.62 -8.41 -1.56
N GLN A 52 2.60 -9.12 -2.15
CA GLN A 52 3.21 -10.29 -1.53
C GLN A 52 3.99 -9.93 -0.25
N ARG A 53 4.73 -8.81 -0.27
CA ARG A 53 5.44 -8.31 0.92
C ARG A 53 4.48 -7.90 2.03
N MET A 54 3.35 -7.29 1.67
CA MET A 54 2.27 -6.97 2.60
C MET A 54 1.66 -8.23 3.22
N LEU A 55 1.33 -9.25 2.40
CA LEU A 55 0.85 -10.54 2.89
C LEU A 55 1.82 -11.17 3.89
N LYS A 56 3.12 -11.17 3.58
CA LYS A 56 4.15 -11.68 4.48
C LYS A 56 4.22 -10.90 5.79
N ALA A 57 4.04 -9.58 5.75
CA ALA A 57 3.97 -8.74 6.95
C ALA A 57 2.73 -9.06 7.79
N VAL A 58 1.58 -9.30 7.17
CA VAL A 58 0.35 -9.73 7.86
C VAL A 58 0.55 -11.10 8.49
N GLN A 59 1.04 -12.09 7.74
CA GLN A 59 1.27 -13.45 8.26
C GLN A 59 2.22 -13.47 9.47
N LYS A 60 3.17 -12.54 9.53
CA LYS A 60 4.12 -12.42 10.64
C LYS A 60 3.53 -11.71 11.87
N ASN A 61 2.69 -10.69 11.67
CA ASN A 61 2.31 -9.76 12.73
C ASN A 61 0.83 -9.83 13.15
N ALA A 62 -0.05 -10.38 12.30
CA ALA A 62 -1.47 -10.52 12.58
C ALA A 62 -1.80 -11.85 13.26
N THR A 63 -2.92 -11.87 13.99
CA THR A 63 -3.43 -13.08 14.65
C THR A 63 -4.41 -13.80 13.71
N LYS A 64 -4.17 -15.08 13.46
CA LYS A 64 -5.05 -15.91 12.61
C LYS A 64 -6.48 -15.90 13.18
N GLY A 65 -7.45 -15.62 12.31
CA GLY A 65 -8.87 -15.55 12.69
C GLY A 65 -9.31 -14.23 13.34
N ASN A 66 -8.42 -13.23 13.42
CA ASN A 66 -8.76 -11.90 13.93
C ASN A 66 -8.63 -10.84 12.80
N PRO A 67 -9.75 -10.45 12.16
CA PRO A 67 -9.77 -9.45 11.08
C PRO A 67 -9.18 -8.09 11.48
N GLU A 68 -9.44 -7.62 12.71
CA GLU A 68 -8.93 -6.32 13.19
C GLU A 68 -7.39 -6.31 13.25
N SER A 69 -6.79 -7.43 13.65
CA SER A 69 -5.33 -7.56 13.66
C SER A 69 -4.74 -7.57 12.25
N VAL A 70 -5.46 -8.10 11.27
CA VAL A 70 -5.05 -8.08 9.86
C VAL A 70 -5.08 -6.66 9.31
N ILE A 71 -6.18 -5.93 9.53
CA ILE A 71 -6.34 -4.53 9.12
C ILE A 71 -5.23 -3.67 9.73
N SER A 72 -5.01 -3.82 11.04
CA SER A 72 -3.97 -3.08 11.77
C SER A 72 -2.57 -3.38 11.25
N ALA A 73 -2.27 -4.64 10.92
CA ALA A 73 -0.97 -5.02 10.36
C ALA A 73 -0.75 -4.44 8.96
N ILE A 74 -1.80 -4.39 8.13
CA ILE A 74 -1.74 -3.76 6.80
C ILE A 74 -1.52 -2.25 6.93
N ASP A 75 -2.27 -1.57 7.79
CA ASP A 75 -2.12 -0.12 8.00
C ASP A 75 -0.74 0.23 8.53
N TYR A 76 -0.22 -0.56 9.48
CA TYR A 76 1.13 -0.40 9.99
C TYR A 76 2.18 -0.58 8.88
N PHE A 77 2.06 -1.62 8.06
CA PHE A 77 2.96 -1.85 6.93
C PHE A 77 2.91 -0.68 5.93
N CYS A 78 1.71 -0.20 5.61
CA CYS A 78 1.53 0.88 4.64
C CYS A 78 2.11 2.21 5.14
N LYS A 79 2.00 2.47 6.44
CA LYS A 79 2.48 3.70 7.08
C LYS A 79 3.99 3.72 7.30
N HIS A 80 4.61 2.57 7.60
CA HIS A 80 6.01 2.52 8.04
C HIS A 80 6.97 1.85 7.05
N SER A 81 6.46 1.07 6.09
CA SER A 81 7.30 0.32 5.14
C SER A 81 7.07 0.76 3.71
N GLU A 82 5.84 0.59 3.21
CA GLU A 82 5.54 0.82 1.80
C GLU A 82 4.13 1.36 1.62
N TRP A 83 4.02 2.61 1.14
CA TRP A 83 2.71 3.13 0.74
C TRP A 83 2.04 2.20 -0.27
N ALA A 84 0.74 2.00 -0.13
CA ALA A 84 -0.09 1.18 -1.01
C ALA A 84 -1.45 1.83 -1.22
N MET A 85 -2.11 1.46 -2.33
CA MET A 85 -3.42 1.95 -2.75
C MET A 85 -4.61 1.45 -1.91
N ASN A 86 -4.37 0.95 -0.70
CA ASN A 86 -5.45 0.53 0.19
C ASN A 86 -6.34 1.73 0.57
N VAL A 87 -7.59 1.43 0.94
CA VAL A 87 -8.55 2.46 1.38
C VAL A 87 -7.99 3.28 2.54
N GLY A 88 -7.25 2.64 3.45
CA GLY A 88 -6.70 3.26 4.66
C GLY A 88 -7.72 3.37 5.78
N ASP A 89 -7.24 3.74 6.97
CA ASP A 89 -7.98 3.79 8.22
C ASP A 89 -9.11 4.83 8.24
N GLU A 90 -8.83 6.05 7.76
CA GLU A 90 -9.81 7.15 7.74
C GLU A 90 -11.03 6.84 6.86
N LYS A 91 -10.79 6.55 5.58
CA LYS A 91 -11.88 6.17 4.65
C LYS A 91 -12.48 4.81 5.00
N GLY A 92 -11.68 3.91 5.55
CA GLY A 92 -12.16 2.61 5.99
C GLY A 92 -13.15 2.70 7.14
N SER A 93 -13.02 3.69 8.04
CA SER A 93 -13.99 3.90 9.12
C SER A 93 -15.36 4.36 8.59
N ILE A 94 -15.35 5.14 7.49
CA ILE A 94 -16.57 5.52 6.77
C ILE A 94 -17.21 4.28 6.13
N LEU A 95 -16.41 3.44 5.46
CA LEU A 95 -16.88 2.17 4.90
C LEU A 95 -17.50 1.27 5.98
N ASP A 96 -16.84 1.13 7.12
CA ASP A 96 -17.31 0.31 8.24
C ASP A 96 -18.67 0.81 8.75
N SER A 97 -18.84 2.13 8.85
CA SER A 97 -20.10 2.76 9.27
C SER A 97 -21.22 2.46 8.28
N VAL A 98 -20.97 2.62 6.98
CA VAL A 98 -21.96 2.35 5.92
C VAL A 98 -22.36 0.87 5.90
N VAL A 99 -21.40 -0.05 6.01
CA VAL A 99 -21.71 -1.50 6.03
C VAL A 99 -22.56 -1.86 7.24
N SER A 100 -22.22 -1.30 8.41
CA SER A 100 -22.95 -1.56 9.66
C SER A 100 -24.36 -0.97 9.63
N GLU A 101 -24.53 0.23 9.10
CA GLU A 101 -25.82 0.92 8.99
C GLU A 101 -26.74 0.23 7.98
N VAL A 102 -26.22 -0.15 6.82
CA VAL A 102 -27.00 -0.79 5.74
C VAL A 102 -27.27 -2.26 6.06
N ASN A 103 -26.39 -2.94 6.79
CA ASN A 103 -26.42 -4.37 7.08
C ASN A 103 -26.76 -5.23 5.83
N PRO A 104 -25.95 -5.14 4.75
CA PRO A 104 -26.30 -5.73 3.47
C PRO A 104 -26.23 -7.26 3.50
N SER A 105 -27.20 -7.92 2.86
CA SER A 105 -27.18 -9.37 2.66
C SER A 105 -26.22 -9.80 1.53
N THR A 106 -25.87 -8.90 0.62
CA THR A 106 -24.91 -9.14 -0.45
C THR A 106 -24.14 -7.86 -0.79
N VAL A 107 -22.82 -7.96 -0.88
CA VAL A 107 -21.90 -6.88 -1.26
C VAL A 107 -21.13 -7.29 -2.51
N LEU A 108 -20.98 -6.34 -3.45
CA LEU A 108 -20.08 -6.46 -4.60
C LEU A 108 -18.91 -5.48 -4.44
N GLU A 109 -17.69 -5.99 -4.43
CA GLU A 109 -16.46 -5.22 -4.45
C GLU A 109 -15.80 -5.33 -5.83
N LEU A 110 -15.42 -4.18 -6.41
CA LEU A 110 -14.72 -4.09 -7.68
C LEU A 110 -13.28 -3.60 -7.44
N GLY A 111 -12.32 -4.52 -7.54
CA GLY A 111 -10.91 -4.29 -7.21
C GLY A 111 -10.58 -4.73 -5.79
N THR A 112 -10.29 -6.03 -5.60
CA THR A 112 -9.92 -6.62 -4.31
C THR A 112 -8.52 -6.21 -3.86
N TYR A 113 -7.59 -6.05 -4.81
CA TYR A 113 -6.17 -5.84 -4.57
C TYR A 113 -5.60 -6.86 -3.56
N CYS A 114 -5.16 -6.44 -2.37
CA CYS A 114 -4.65 -7.33 -1.31
C CYS A 114 -5.72 -7.75 -0.29
N GLY A 115 -7.00 -7.50 -0.56
CA GLY A 115 -8.10 -7.89 0.32
C GLY A 115 -8.33 -7.01 1.55
N TYR A 116 -7.70 -5.82 1.64
CA TYR A 116 -7.86 -4.93 2.79
C TYR A 116 -9.33 -4.53 3.03
N SER A 117 -10.00 -3.99 2.01
CA SER A 117 -11.41 -3.61 2.07
C SER A 117 -12.32 -4.82 2.18
N ALA A 118 -11.99 -5.94 1.53
CA ALA A 118 -12.72 -7.19 1.66
C ALA A 118 -12.78 -7.68 3.12
N VAL A 119 -11.63 -7.70 3.82
CA VAL A 119 -11.55 -8.05 5.25
C VAL A 119 -12.36 -7.05 6.08
N ARG A 120 -12.27 -5.75 5.76
CA ARG A 120 -13.03 -4.72 6.47
C ARG A 120 -14.54 -4.91 6.35
N ILE A 121 -15.03 -5.21 5.16
CA ILE A 121 -16.46 -5.44 4.90
C ILE A 121 -16.90 -6.76 5.55
N ALA A 122 -16.20 -7.86 5.27
CA ALA A 122 -16.61 -9.20 5.67
C ALA A 122 -16.77 -9.35 7.19
N ARG A 123 -15.92 -8.67 7.99
CA ARG A 123 -15.99 -8.75 9.46
C ARG A 123 -17.25 -8.12 10.06
N LEU A 124 -17.95 -7.27 9.30
CA LEU A 124 -19.16 -6.55 9.72
C LEU A 124 -20.44 -7.18 9.17
N LEU A 125 -20.34 -8.14 8.27
CA LEU A 125 -21.51 -8.76 7.65
C LEU A 125 -22.20 -9.75 8.61
N SER A 126 -23.52 -9.73 8.62
CA SER A 126 -24.34 -10.70 9.35
C SER A 126 -24.12 -12.12 8.81
N PRO A 127 -24.20 -13.18 9.65
CA PRO A 127 -24.13 -14.56 9.20
C PRO A 127 -25.10 -14.85 8.04
N GLY A 128 -24.61 -15.55 7.02
CA GLY A 128 -25.38 -15.86 5.80
C GLY A 128 -25.32 -14.79 4.70
N SER A 129 -24.77 -13.61 4.99
CA SER A 129 -24.50 -12.59 3.97
C SER A 129 -23.36 -13.01 3.04
N LYS A 130 -23.31 -12.41 1.85
CA LYS A 130 -22.29 -12.71 0.82
C LYS A 130 -21.46 -11.49 0.50
N LEU A 131 -20.14 -11.65 0.44
CA LEU A 131 -19.24 -10.70 -0.20
C LEU A 131 -18.72 -11.34 -1.48
N ILE A 132 -18.98 -10.70 -2.61
CA ILE A 132 -18.45 -11.06 -3.92
C ILE A 132 -17.43 -9.99 -4.28
N THR A 133 -16.20 -10.38 -4.54
CA THR A 133 -15.14 -9.45 -4.91
C THR A 133 -14.55 -9.85 -6.26
N LEU A 134 -14.22 -8.85 -7.09
CA LEU A 134 -13.66 -9.03 -8.41
C LEU A 134 -12.28 -8.40 -8.48
N GLU A 135 -11.25 -9.21 -8.76
CA GLU A 135 -9.89 -8.76 -8.99
C GLU A 135 -9.46 -9.14 -10.40
N PHE A 136 -9.00 -8.15 -11.16
CA PHE A 136 -8.55 -8.36 -12.54
C PHE A 136 -7.18 -9.04 -12.59
N ASN A 137 -6.27 -8.67 -11.70
CA ASN A 137 -4.91 -9.20 -11.71
C ASN A 137 -4.86 -10.55 -10.97
N PRO A 138 -4.55 -11.66 -11.65
CA PRO A 138 -4.52 -12.98 -11.01
C PRO A 138 -3.52 -13.06 -9.86
N ALA A 139 -2.38 -12.36 -9.93
CA ALA A 139 -1.40 -12.37 -8.85
C ALA A 139 -1.88 -11.68 -7.57
N ASN A 140 -2.82 -10.73 -7.69
CA ASN A 140 -3.47 -10.11 -6.55
C ASN A 140 -4.60 -11.00 -6.01
N ALA A 141 -5.33 -11.69 -6.90
CA ALA A 141 -6.43 -12.58 -6.52
C ALA A 141 -5.97 -13.82 -5.71
N GLU A 142 -4.71 -14.23 -5.87
CA GLU A 142 -4.10 -15.35 -5.14
C GLU A 142 -3.58 -14.98 -3.73
N ILE A 143 -3.70 -13.73 -3.32
CA ILE A 143 -3.22 -13.21 -2.02
C ILE A 143 -4.29 -13.37 -0.95
#